data_AF-V6HA05-F1
#
_entry.id   AF-V6HA05-F1
#
_cell.length_a   1.000
_cell.length_b   1.000
_cell.length_c   1.000
_cell.angle_alpha   90.00
_cell.angle_beta   90.00
_cell.angle_gamma   90.00
#
_symmetry.space_group_name_H-M   'P 1'
#
loop_
_entity.id
_entity.type
_entity.pdbx_description
1 polymer ?
#
loop_
_entity_poly.entity_id
_entity_poly.type
_entity_poly.pdbx_seq_one_letter_code
_entity_poly.pdbx_strand_id
1 'polypeptide(L)'
;MVYMSSGIGIETKMGSGFLSALSRKFLGGESFFFNTYTAPNTGGEIGLAPELPGDIVELDMNGKKILVQAGAYLASDDAVQIVSKFGGLRSLLGGEGLFLLELSGIGKAFLSAYGSIFPIEVQGGYTVDTGHIVAFDSSLQFTVGKAGGSWKSTLFSGEGLVANFTGNGTLWIQSRVPSGFISWLTRLLPV
;
A
#
# COMPACT_ATOMS: atom_id res chain seq x y z
N MET A 1 10.23 12.85 2.84
CA MET A 1 10.63 13.63 4.04
C MET A 1 10.56 15.11 3.67
N VAL A 2 9.89 15.90 4.50
CA VAL A 2 9.57 17.33 4.28
C VAL A 2 10.54 18.22 5.05
N TYR A 3 10.79 17.88 6.32
CA TYR A 3 11.74 18.58 7.18
C TYR A 3 12.38 17.60 8.16
N MET A 4 13.49 18.00 8.76
CA MET A 4 14.14 17.27 9.85
C MET A 4 14.96 18.20 10.73
N SER A 5 15.13 17.86 12.01
CA SER A 5 16.09 18.53 12.88
C SER A 5 17.53 18.36 12.38
N SER A 6 18.40 19.29 12.75
CA SER A 6 19.85 19.12 12.52
C SER A 6 20.38 17.90 13.28
N GLY A 7 21.25 17.13 12.64
CA GLY A 7 21.90 15.96 13.24
C GLY A 7 21.13 14.63 13.11
N ILE A 8 19.95 14.61 12.48
CA ILE A 8 19.30 13.35 12.08
C ILE A 8 20.20 12.60 11.09
N GLY A 9 20.59 11.38 11.45
CA GLY A 9 21.29 10.47 10.56
C GLY A 9 20.33 9.86 9.54
N ILE A 10 20.76 9.74 8.29
CA ILE A 10 19.97 9.11 7.22
C ILE A 10 20.77 7.95 6.65
N GLU A 11 20.21 6.74 6.71
CA GLU A 11 20.73 5.58 6.01
C GLU A 11 19.72 5.10 4.97
N THR A 12 20.10 5.13 3.70
CA THR A 12 19.28 4.53 2.64
C THR A 12 19.66 3.06 2.51
N LYS A 13 18.74 2.17 2.89
CA LYS A 13 18.85 0.74 2.65
C LYS A 13 18.05 0.38 1.40
N MET A 14 18.73 -0.19 0.40
CA MET A 14 18.02 -0.83 -0.71
C MET A 14 17.41 -2.13 -0.18
N GLY A 15 16.11 -2.35 -0.41
CA GLY A 15 15.49 -3.64 -0.15
C GLY A 15 16.32 -4.74 -0.83
N SER A 16 16.65 -5.81 -0.10
CA SER A 16 17.54 -6.86 -0.61
C SER A 16 16.99 -7.50 -1.90
N GLY A 17 17.90 -8.04 -2.71
CA GLY A 17 17.69 -8.49 -4.10
C GLY A 17 16.36 -9.18 -4.39
N PHE A 18 15.85 -8.95 -5.60
CA PHE A 18 14.50 -9.23 -6.14
C PHE A 18 13.50 -8.07 -5.98
N LEU A 19 13.56 -7.31 -4.88
CA LEU A 19 12.74 -6.11 -4.64
C LEU A 19 13.02 -4.96 -5.62
N SER A 20 14.30 -4.68 -5.89
CA SER A 20 14.74 -3.55 -6.72
C SER A 20 14.43 -3.70 -8.22
N ALA A 21 14.28 -4.93 -8.72
CA ALA A 21 13.97 -5.19 -10.13
C ALA A 21 12.45 -5.18 -10.41
N LEU A 22 11.64 -5.67 -9.47
CA LEU A 22 10.18 -5.68 -9.58
C LEU A 22 9.55 -4.32 -9.25
N SER A 23 10.08 -3.60 -8.26
CA SER A 23 9.62 -2.24 -7.91
C SER A 23 9.65 -1.28 -9.11
N ARG A 24 10.76 -1.27 -9.87
CA ARG A 24 10.89 -0.44 -11.08
C ARG A 24 9.82 -0.72 -12.15
N LYS A 25 9.27 -1.94 -12.21
CA LYS A 25 8.26 -2.28 -13.23
C LYS A 25 6.84 -1.97 -12.78
N PHE A 26 6.55 -2.05 -11.49
CA PHE A 26 5.18 -1.94 -10.95
C PHE A 26 4.88 -0.60 -10.26
N LEU A 27 5.91 0.15 -9.87
CA LEU A 27 5.80 1.48 -9.26
C LEU A 27 6.26 2.57 -10.24
N GLY A 28 6.04 2.37 -11.54
CA GLY A 28 6.34 3.41 -12.54
C GLY A 28 7.83 3.76 -12.72
N GLY A 29 8.76 2.85 -12.40
CA GLY A 29 10.20 3.08 -12.56
C GLY A 29 10.97 3.28 -11.26
N GLU A 30 10.29 3.37 -10.12
CA GLU A 30 10.92 3.66 -8.83
C GLU A 30 11.47 2.40 -8.14
N SER A 31 12.65 2.53 -7.55
CA SER A 31 13.25 1.45 -6.75
C SER A 31 12.77 1.57 -5.30
N PHE A 32 12.34 0.46 -4.69
CA PHE A 32 11.96 0.43 -3.28
C PHE A 32 13.20 0.68 -2.40
N PHE A 33 13.40 1.93 -2.00
CA PHE A 33 14.40 2.36 -1.04
C PHE A 33 13.71 2.73 0.27
N PHE A 34 14.18 2.16 1.38
CA PHE A 34 13.77 2.59 2.70
C PHE A 34 14.87 3.48 3.27
N ASN A 35 14.50 4.69 3.69
CA ASN A 35 15.38 5.55 4.47
C ASN A 35 15.12 5.29 5.95
N THR A 36 16.15 4.87 6.67
CA THR A 36 16.15 4.85 8.12
C THR A 36 16.62 6.22 8.61
N TYR A 37 15.80 6.88 9.44
CA TYR A 37 16.14 8.14 10.08
C TYR A 37 16.42 7.89 11.55
N THR A 38 17.62 8.26 12.02
CA THR A 38 18.05 8.02 13.40
C THR A 38 18.36 9.33 14.10
N ALA A 39 17.66 9.62 15.20
CA ALA A 39 17.92 10.80 16.00
C ALA A 39 19.21 10.66 16.82
N PRO A 40 19.96 11.76 17.03
CA PRO A 40 21.04 11.77 18.00
C PRO A 40 20.48 11.66 19.43
N ASN A 41 21.35 11.43 20.43
CA ASN A 41 20.95 11.29 21.83
C ASN A 41 20.19 12.51 22.40
N THR A 42 20.31 13.67 21.77
CA THR A 42 19.58 14.90 22.12
C THR A 42 18.14 14.91 21.61
N GLY A 43 17.72 13.88 20.88
CA GLY A 43 16.43 13.82 20.19
C GLY A 43 16.42 14.62 18.89
N GLY A 44 15.25 14.64 18.25
CA GLY A 44 14.99 15.35 17.00
C GLY A 44 13.63 14.99 16.43
N GLU A 45 13.23 15.70 15.41
CA GLU A 45 11.97 15.49 14.69
C GLU A 45 12.22 15.33 13.20
N ILE A 46 11.31 14.61 12.55
CA ILE A 46 11.17 14.58 11.08
C ILE A 46 9.71 14.84 10.71
N GLY A 47 9.52 15.52 9.59
CA GLY A 47 8.23 15.67 8.94
C GLY A 47 8.14 14.75 7.74
N LEU A 48 7.06 13.98 7.63
CA LEU A 48 6.76 13.14 6.47
C LEU A 48 5.44 13.57 5.86
N ALA A 49 5.36 13.52 4.53
CA ALA A 49 4.14 13.74 3.77
C ALA A 49 4.01 12.65 2.71
N PRO A 50 2.82 12.06 2.52
CA PRO A 50 2.54 11.17 1.41
C PRO A 50 2.62 11.93 0.08
N GLU A 51 2.85 11.20 -1.02
CA GLU A 51 2.87 11.77 -2.36
C GLU A 51 1.47 12.25 -2.80
N LEU A 52 0.45 11.44 -2.52
CA LEU A 52 -0.93 11.72 -2.88
C LEU A 52 -1.68 12.38 -1.72
N PRO A 53 -2.58 13.34 -1.99
CA PRO A 53 -3.33 14.00 -0.94
C PRO A 53 -4.35 13.03 -0.33
N GLY A 54 -4.29 12.84 0.99
CA GLY A 54 -5.21 11.99 1.71
C GLY A 54 -4.86 11.82 3.17
N ASP A 55 -5.56 10.90 3.81
CA ASP A 55 -5.40 10.60 5.23
C ASP A 55 -4.13 9.79 5.49
N ILE A 56 -3.63 9.90 6.72
CA ILE A 56 -2.64 9.01 7.30
C ILE A 56 -3.30 8.31 8.49
N VAL A 57 -3.13 6.99 8.59
CA VAL A 57 -3.56 6.20 9.76
C VAL A 57 -2.34 5.67 10.50
N GLU A 58 -2.35 5.81 11.83
CA GLU A 58 -1.40 5.17 12.72
C GLU A 58 -1.95 3.80 13.14
N LEU A 59 -1.12 2.76 13.01
CA LEU A 59 -1.40 1.40 13.45
C LEU A 59 -0.41 1.01 14.53
N ASP A 60 -0.92 0.60 15.69
CA ASP A 60 -0.11 -0.12 16.68
C ASP A 60 0.04 -1.59 16.24
N MET A 61 1.27 -1.97 15.89
CA MET A 61 1.58 -3.30 15.40
C MET A 61 1.44 -4.34 16.49
N ASN A 62 1.91 -4.10 17.71
CA ASN A 62 1.74 -4.97 18.89
C ASN A 62 1.81 -6.51 18.61
N GLY A 63 2.73 -6.96 17.74
CA GLY A 63 2.89 -8.36 17.32
C GLY A 63 1.94 -8.85 16.21
N LYS A 64 1.00 -8.03 15.76
CA LYS A 64 0.13 -8.27 14.60
C LYS A 64 0.93 -8.34 13.30
N LYS A 65 0.30 -8.96 12.31
CA LYS A 65 0.78 -9.00 10.93
C LYS A 65 -0.28 -8.41 10.02
N ILE A 66 0.13 -7.46 9.19
CA ILE A 66 -0.77 -6.72 8.29
C ILE A 66 -0.15 -6.76 6.90
N LEU A 67 -0.97 -7.01 5.88
CA LEU A 67 -0.57 -6.84 4.49
C LEU A 67 -0.97 -5.45 4.03
N VAL A 68 -0.04 -4.72 3.42
CA VAL A 68 -0.16 -3.32 3.04
C VAL A 68 0.14 -3.20 1.55
N GLN A 69 -0.66 -2.46 0.79
CA GLN A 69 -0.29 -2.12 -0.58
C GLN A 69 0.97 -1.26 -0.55
N ALA A 70 1.97 -1.57 -1.36
CA ALA A 70 3.27 -0.89 -1.32
C ALA A 70 3.20 0.64 -1.30
N GLY A 71 2.36 1.23 -2.15
CA GLY A 71 2.19 2.69 -2.23
C GLY A 71 1.46 3.30 -1.02
N ALA A 72 0.88 2.49 -0.15
CA ALA A 72 0.24 2.94 1.08
C ALA A 72 1.21 2.97 2.28
N TYR A 73 2.39 2.34 2.21
CA TYR A 73 3.35 2.41 3.31
C TYR A 73 4.02 3.79 3.36
N LEU A 74 3.93 4.48 4.50
CA LEU A 74 4.59 5.77 4.73
C LEU A 74 5.84 5.63 5.60
N ALA A 75 5.71 5.04 6.79
CA ALA A 75 6.79 4.88 7.75
C ALA A 75 6.44 3.83 8.82
N SER A 76 7.44 3.38 9.56
CA SER A 76 7.24 2.58 10.77
C SER A 76 8.44 2.72 11.70
N ASP A 77 8.26 2.33 12.95
CA ASP A 77 9.37 2.16 13.89
C ASP A 77 10.36 1.09 13.37
N ASP A 78 11.64 1.19 13.77
CA ASP A 78 12.72 0.30 13.30
C ASP A 78 12.49 -1.19 13.65
N ALA A 79 11.74 -1.46 14.72
CA ALA A 79 11.39 -2.82 15.13
C ALA A 79 10.27 -3.46 14.27
N VAL A 80 9.63 -2.71 13.37
CA VAL A 80 8.65 -3.23 12.41
C VAL A 80 9.39 -3.74 11.17
N GLN A 81 9.32 -5.06 10.98
CA GLN A 81 9.89 -5.75 9.83
C GLN A 81 8.96 -5.65 8.62
N ILE A 82 9.55 -5.35 7.47
CA ILE A 82 8.84 -5.19 6.19
C ILE A 82 9.36 -6.25 5.22
N VAL A 83 8.48 -7.14 4.78
CA VAL A 83 8.80 -8.20 3.84
C VAL A 83 7.88 -8.09 2.63
N SER A 84 8.43 -7.98 1.43
CA SER A 84 7.61 -8.02 0.22
C SER A 84 6.99 -9.40 0.02
N LYS A 85 5.68 -9.44 -0.09
CA LYS A 85 4.91 -10.62 -0.50
C LYS A 85 4.50 -10.42 -1.95
N PHE A 86 5.15 -11.15 -2.85
CA PHE A 86 4.72 -11.21 -4.24
C PHE A 86 3.45 -12.07 -4.34
N GLY A 87 2.33 -11.48 -4.74
CA GLY A 87 1.01 -12.13 -4.88
C GLY A 87 0.90 -13.19 -6.00
N GLY A 88 2.02 -13.68 -6.53
CA GLY A 88 2.11 -14.64 -7.62
C GLY A 88 1.79 -14.05 -9.01
N LEU A 89 1.91 -14.88 -10.05
CA LEU A 89 1.64 -14.49 -11.46
C LEU A 89 0.22 -13.93 -11.64
N ARG A 90 -0.75 -14.34 -10.81
CA ARG A 90 -2.15 -13.87 -10.92
C ARG A 90 -2.32 -12.40 -10.54
N SER A 91 -1.44 -11.86 -9.68
CA SER A 91 -1.38 -10.42 -9.39
C SER A 91 -0.89 -9.62 -10.60
N LEU A 92 -0.13 -10.21 -11.54
CA LEU A 92 0.46 -9.47 -12.68
C LEU A 92 -0.43 -9.35 -13.92
N LEU A 93 -1.52 -10.12 -14.03
CA LEU A 93 -2.27 -10.25 -15.30
C LEU A 93 -3.36 -9.18 -15.51
N GLY A 94 -3.47 -8.20 -14.60
CA GLY A 94 -4.51 -7.16 -14.65
C GLY A 94 -4.06 -5.75 -14.97
N GLY A 95 -2.76 -5.49 -15.16
CA GLY A 95 -2.21 -4.14 -15.28
C GLY A 95 -2.14 -3.35 -13.95
N GLU A 96 -2.99 -3.68 -12.98
CA GLU A 96 -3.04 -3.11 -11.62
C GLU A 96 -2.64 -4.16 -10.57
N GLY A 97 -1.42 -4.71 -10.66
CA GLY A 97 -1.02 -5.77 -9.73
C GLY A 97 -0.94 -5.30 -8.29
N LEU A 98 -1.54 -6.08 -7.37
CA LEU A 98 -1.33 -5.89 -5.93
C LEU A 98 0.10 -6.31 -5.57
N PHE A 99 0.96 -5.31 -5.40
CA PHE A 99 2.25 -5.49 -4.77
C PHE A 99 2.09 -5.21 -3.27
N LEU A 100 2.19 -6.29 -2.48
CA LEU A 100 1.92 -6.25 -1.05
C LEU A 100 3.22 -6.31 -0.25
N LEU A 101 3.25 -5.54 0.83
CA LEU A 101 4.24 -5.62 1.90
C LEU A 101 3.58 -6.27 3.11
N GLU A 102 4.23 -7.26 3.70
CA GLU A 102 3.87 -7.76 5.03
C GLU A 102 4.64 -6.96 6.08
N LEU A 103 3.91 -6.29 6.95
CA LEU A 103 4.43 -5.63 8.14
C LEU A 103 4.23 -6.56 9.35
N SER A 104 5.26 -6.72 10.16
CA SER A 104 5.21 -7.51 11.40
C SER A 104 6.19 -7.00 12.44
N GLY A 105 5.89 -7.14 13.73
CA GLY A 105 6.78 -6.70 14.80
C GLY A 105 6.05 -5.87 15.85
N ILE A 106 6.80 -5.02 16.56
CA ILE A 106 6.30 -4.17 17.65
C ILE A 106 6.63 -2.72 17.32
N GLY A 107 5.75 -1.81 17.70
CA GLY A 107 5.86 -0.37 17.43
C GLY A 107 4.73 0.14 16.57
N LYS A 108 4.87 1.36 16.08
CA LYS A 108 3.90 2.03 15.23
C LYS A 108 4.24 1.86 13.75
N ALA A 109 3.20 1.74 12.93
CA ALA A 109 3.28 1.88 11.49
C ALA A 109 2.31 2.98 11.03
N PHE A 110 2.72 3.75 10.03
CA PHE A 110 1.93 4.81 9.44
C PHE A 110 1.64 4.45 7.99
N LEU A 111 0.35 4.41 7.65
CA LEU A 111 -0.11 4.15 6.30
C LEU A 111 -0.80 5.39 5.73
N SER A 112 -0.67 5.62 4.43
CA SER A 112 -1.29 6.75 3.72
C SER A 112 -2.21 6.28 2.61
N ALA A 113 -3.16 7.13 2.24
CA ALA A 113 -4.10 6.89 1.15
C ALA A 113 -4.20 8.06 0.18
N TYR A 114 -4.82 7.80 -0.97
CA TYR A 114 -5.39 8.87 -1.79
C TYR A 114 -6.85 9.13 -1.38
N GLY A 115 -7.08 10.32 -0.82
CA GLY A 115 -8.32 10.67 -0.13
C GLY A 115 -8.45 10.01 1.25
N SER A 116 -9.66 9.74 1.70
CA SER A 116 -9.91 9.27 3.07
C SER A 116 -9.69 7.77 3.28
N ILE A 117 -9.29 7.38 4.49
CA ILE A 117 -9.13 5.98 4.93
C ILE A 117 -10.36 5.51 5.71
N PHE A 118 -10.89 4.34 5.36
CA PHE A 118 -12.00 3.71 6.08
C PHE A 118 -11.63 2.29 6.54
N PRO A 119 -11.68 1.99 7.85
CA PRO A 119 -11.59 0.61 8.34
C PRO A 119 -12.93 -0.11 8.16
N ILE A 120 -12.87 -1.35 7.71
CA ILE A 120 -14.01 -2.25 7.53
C ILE A 120 -13.74 -3.51 8.32
N GLU A 121 -14.60 -3.79 9.29
CA GLU A 121 -14.61 -5.06 10.02
C GLU A 121 -15.21 -6.14 9.12
N VAL A 122 -14.37 -7.04 8.62
CA VAL A 122 -14.81 -8.17 7.80
C VAL A 122 -15.23 -9.30 8.73
N GLN A 123 -16.50 -9.70 8.64
CA GLN A 123 -17.07 -10.83 9.36
C GLN A 123 -17.73 -11.78 8.35
N GLY A 124 -16.95 -12.70 7.78
CA GLY A 124 -17.42 -13.61 6.74
C GLY A 124 -16.80 -13.29 5.40
N GLY A 125 -17.42 -12.42 4.59
CA GLY A 125 -16.92 -12.08 3.26
C GLY A 125 -17.14 -10.63 2.85
N TYR A 126 -16.20 -10.05 2.10
CA TYR A 126 -16.26 -8.67 1.63
C TYR A 126 -15.56 -8.52 0.27
N THR A 127 -16.15 -7.80 -0.68
CA THR A 127 -15.58 -7.61 -2.03
C THR A 127 -15.20 -6.15 -2.22
N VAL A 128 -13.96 -5.90 -2.66
CA VAL A 128 -13.43 -4.53 -2.87
C VAL A 128 -12.68 -4.46 -4.18
N ASP A 129 -12.82 -3.34 -4.89
CA ASP A 129 -11.93 -3.00 -6.00
C ASP A 129 -10.47 -2.98 -5.52
N THR A 130 -9.58 -3.63 -6.27
CA THR A 130 -8.17 -3.78 -5.85
C THR A 130 -7.44 -2.46 -5.70
N GLY A 131 -7.76 -1.44 -6.48
CA GLY A 131 -7.11 -0.12 -6.37
C GLY A 131 -7.46 0.62 -5.08
N HIS A 132 -8.60 0.28 -4.46
CA HIS A 132 -9.09 0.90 -3.24
C HIS A 132 -8.53 0.27 -1.97
N ILE A 133 -7.71 -0.77 -2.05
CA ILE A 133 -7.15 -1.45 -0.87
C ILE A 133 -5.94 -0.66 -0.34
N VAL A 134 -5.93 -0.34 0.95
CA VAL A 134 -4.77 0.26 1.64
C VAL A 134 -3.99 -0.83 2.35
N ALA A 135 -4.68 -1.59 3.20
CA ALA A 135 -4.09 -2.68 3.99
C ALA A 135 -5.17 -3.63 4.50
N PHE A 136 -4.79 -4.79 5.01
CA PHE A 136 -5.68 -5.73 5.68
C PHE A 136 -4.93 -6.64 6.65
N ASP A 137 -5.62 -7.08 7.70
CA ASP A 137 -5.07 -8.04 8.66
C ASP A 137 -4.70 -9.35 7.96
N SER A 138 -3.55 -9.94 8.33
CA SER A 138 -3.09 -11.20 7.72
C SER A 138 -3.99 -12.40 8.05
N SER A 139 -4.94 -12.24 8.97
CA SER A 139 -5.97 -13.25 9.29
C SER A 139 -7.03 -13.36 8.20
N LEU A 140 -7.15 -12.36 7.32
CA LEU A 140 -8.05 -12.40 6.17
C LEU A 140 -7.42 -13.17 5.02
N GLN A 141 -8.22 -14.06 4.42
CA GLN A 141 -7.88 -14.67 3.14
C GLN A 141 -8.44 -13.80 2.02
N PHE A 142 -7.76 -13.75 0.88
CA PHE A 142 -8.29 -13.03 -0.28
C PHE A 142 -8.03 -13.77 -1.59
N THR A 143 -8.92 -13.54 -2.55
CA THR A 143 -8.73 -13.97 -3.94
C THR A 143 -8.93 -12.78 -4.85
N VAL A 144 -7.98 -12.54 -5.75
CA VAL A 144 -8.10 -11.52 -6.79
C VAL A 144 -8.78 -12.15 -8.00
N GLY A 145 -9.83 -11.51 -8.46
CA GLY A 145 -10.65 -11.95 -9.57
C GLY A 145 -11.35 -10.77 -10.24
N LYS A 146 -12.41 -11.09 -10.97
CA LYS A 146 -13.17 -10.12 -11.76
C LYS A 146 -14.51 -9.86 -11.09
N ALA A 147 -14.97 -8.61 -11.11
CA ALA A 147 -16.25 -8.20 -10.52
C ALA A 147 -17.45 -9.00 -11.09
N GLY A 148 -17.34 -9.47 -12.34
CA GLY A 148 -18.33 -10.30 -13.03
C GLY A 148 -17.69 -11.51 -13.73
N GLY A 149 -18.42 -12.62 -13.82
CA GLY A 149 -17.90 -13.94 -14.15
C GLY A 149 -17.11 -14.09 -15.47
N SER A 150 -17.20 -13.15 -16.43
CA SER A 150 -16.45 -13.23 -17.69
C SER A 150 -15.59 -11.99 -17.96
N TRP A 151 -14.47 -12.18 -18.70
CA TRP A 151 -13.56 -11.11 -19.11
C TRP A 151 -14.24 -9.98 -19.90
N LYS A 152 -15.33 -10.28 -20.62
CA LYS A 152 -16.11 -9.28 -21.35
C LYS A 152 -16.87 -8.37 -20.39
N SER A 153 -17.50 -8.92 -19.35
CA SER A 153 -18.31 -8.15 -18.40
C SER A 153 -17.51 -7.10 -17.63
N THR A 154 -16.29 -7.43 -17.20
CA THR A 154 -15.37 -6.49 -16.51
C THR A 154 -14.90 -5.36 -17.43
N LEU A 155 -14.60 -5.69 -18.69
CA LEU A 155 -14.21 -4.67 -19.68
C LEU A 155 -15.37 -3.73 -20.04
N PHE A 156 -16.61 -4.24 -20.05
CA PHE A 156 -17.79 -3.43 -20.34
C PHE A 156 -18.35 -2.66 -19.14
N SER A 157 -18.14 -3.13 -17.90
CA SER A 157 -18.54 -2.37 -16.70
C SER A 157 -17.60 -1.21 -16.40
N GLY A 158 -16.36 -1.26 -16.90
CA GLY A 158 -15.31 -0.29 -16.55
C GLY A 158 -14.77 -0.49 -15.12
N GLU A 159 -15.24 -1.51 -14.40
CA GLU A 159 -14.72 -1.89 -13.09
C GLU A 159 -13.48 -2.77 -13.27
N GLY A 160 -12.43 -2.48 -12.51
CA GLY A 160 -11.14 -3.18 -12.59
C GLY A 160 -11.18 -4.60 -12.01
N LEU A 161 -10.04 -5.04 -11.49
CA LEU A 161 -10.01 -6.28 -10.70
C LEU A 161 -10.62 -6.02 -9.32
N VAL A 162 -11.19 -7.08 -8.73
CA VAL A 162 -11.69 -7.05 -7.35
C VAL A 162 -10.99 -8.11 -6.51
N ALA A 163 -10.84 -7.83 -5.22
CA ALA A 163 -10.44 -8.79 -4.22
C ALA A 163 -11.66 -9.22 -3.40
N ASN A 164 -11.88 -10.53 -3.32
CA ASN A 164 -12.86 -11.12 -2.41
C ASN A 164 -12.15 -11.58 -1.16
N PHE A 165 -12.42 -10.91 -0.04
CA PHE A 165 -11.93 -11.23 1.28
C PHE A 165 -12.85 -12.20 1.99
N THR A 166 -12.27 -13.10 2.78
CA THR A 166 -13.00 -13.95 3.72
C THR A 166 -12.28 -14.06 5.06
N GLY A 167 -13.04 -14.36 6.12
CA GLY A 167 -12.52 -14.58 7.47
C GLY A 167 -12.97 -13.51 8.45
N ASN A 168 -12.15 -13.26 9.48
CA ASN A 168 -12.36 -12.22 10.48
C ASN A 168 -11.11 -11.35 10.63
N GLY A 169 -11.30 -10.03 10.55
CA GLY A 169 -10.22 -9.06 10.64
C GLY A 169 -10.61 -7.73 9.99
N THR A 170 -9.68 -6.80 9.98
CA THR A 170 -9.88 -5.44 9.49
C THR A 170 -9.32 -5.30 8.07
N LEU A 171 -10.08 -4.63 7.21
CA LEU A 171 -9.68 -4.20 5.88
C LEU A 171 -9.72 -2.67 5.83
N TRP A 172 -8.60 -2.02 5.53
CA TRP A 172 -8.53 -0.58 5.32
C TRP A 172 -8.63 -0.27 3.84
N ILE A 173 -9.56 0.60 3.47
CA ILE A 173 -9.76 1.05 2.11
C ILE A 173 -9.57 2.56 1.98
N GLN A 174 -9.32 3.03 0.76
CA GLN A 174 -9.22 4.44 0.43
C GLN A 174 -10.41 4.91 -0.42
N SER A 175 -10.76 6.19 -0.32
CA SER A 175 -11.89 6.78 -1.06
C SER A 175 -11.62 6.99 -2.55
N ARG A 176 -10.36 7.06 -2.98
CA ARG A 176 -9.98 7.38 -4.36
C ARG A 176 -8.86 6.47 -4.85
N VAL A 177 -8.78 6.34 -6.17
CA VAL A 177 -7.71 5.59 -6.86
C VAL A 177 -6.96 6.47 -7.86
N PRO A 178 -5.63 6.37 -7.94
CA PRO A 178 -4.85 7.15 -8.89
C PRO A 178 -5.25 6.94 -10.34
N SER A 179 -5.60 5.70 -10.73
CA SER A 179 -5.98 5.37 -12.11
C SER A 179 -7.23 6.12 -12.57
N GLY A 180 -8.22 6.29 -11.69
CA GLY A 180 -9.42 7.10 -11.96
C GLY A 180 -9.08 8.57 -12.20
N PHE A 181 -8.20 9.15 -11.37
CA PHE A 181 -7.74 10.52 -11.54
C PHE A 181 -6.92 10.72 -12.83
N ILE A 182 -5.99 9.81 -13.12
CA ILE A 182 -5.17 9.83 -14.34
C ILE A 182 -6.04 9.67 -15.60
N SER A 183 -7.04 8.78 -15.57
CA SER A 183 -7.97 8.58 -16.70
C SER A 183 -8.76 9.85 -16.99
N TRP A 184 -9.23 10.54 -15.94
CA TRP A 184 -9.90 11.82 -16.08
C TRP A 184 -8.95 12.90 -16.61
N LEU A 185 -7.76 13.04 -16.02
CA LEU A 185 -6.77 14.04 -16.39
C LEU A 185 -6.31 13.89 -17.83
N THR A 186 -6.01 12.66 -18.27
CA THR A 186 -5.53 12.37 -19.63
C THR A 186 -6.52 12.84 -20.71
N ARG A 187 -7.83 12.82 -20.44
CA ARG A 187 -8.85 13.32 -21.39
C ARG A 187 -8.84 14.84 -21.54
N LEU A 188 -8.24 15.54 -20.59
CA LEU A 188 -8.14 17.01 -20.58
C LEU A 188 -6.78 17.50 -21.11
N LEU A 189 -5.78 16.62 -21.21
CA LEU A 189 -4.48 16.98 -21.76
C LEU A 189 -4.60 17.18 -23.27
N PRO A 190 -4.05 18.28 -23.83
CA PRO A 190 -3.98 18.46 -25.26
C PRO A 190 -3.14 17.34 -25.90
N VAL A 191 -3.59 16.88 -27.07
CA VAL A 191 -2.89 15.88 -27.90
C VAL A 191 -1.68 16.51 -28.57
#